data_AF-A0A316EF63-F1
#
_entry.id   AF-A0A316EF63-F1
#
_cell.length_a   1.000
_cell.length_b   1.000
_cell.length_c   1.000
_cell.angle_alpha   90.00
_cell.angle_beta   90.00
_cell.angle_gamma   90.00
#
_symmetry.space_group_name_H-M   'P 1'
#
loop_
_entity.id
_entity.type
_entity.pdbx_description
1 polymer ?
#
loop_
_entity_poly.entity_id
_entity_poly.type
_entity_poly.pdbx_seq_one_letter_code
_entity_poly.pdbx_strand_id
1 'polypeptide(L)'
;MLKSNFLTALLIVLSISVFAGNTPAKKDGTTGIQFFNGTFKEALAKAKKENKMVMMDCYTTWCGPCKVLKKQVFVDKALGDYMNAKYVCVAMDYENGEGPAVAQQYPVDGYPTLYFLDASGKVKKTMSGVPQPTSGAAGAILTLAKKYGK
;
A
#
# COMPACT_ATOMS: atom_id res chain seq x y z
N MET A 1 0.31 -12.22 -79.09
CA MET A 1 1.26 -12.03 -77.97
C MET A 1 0.44 -11.81 -76.70
N LEU A 2 0.38 -12.81 -75.83
CA LEU A 2 -0.31 -12.78 -74.52
C LEU A 2 0.68 -12.36 -73.42
N LYS A 3 0.29 -11.43 -72.53
CA LYS A 3 0.96 -11.14 -71.23
C LYS A 3 -0.16 -10.88 -70.21
N SER A 4 -0.62 -11.87 -69.47
CA SER A 4 -0.16 -12.39 -68.17
C SER A 4 -0.40 -11.44 -66.99
N ASN A 5 -1.29 -11.91 -66.10
CA ASN A 5 -1.67 -11.46 -64.77
C ASN A 5 -0.53 -10.93 -63.89
N PHE A 6 -0.80 -9.86 -63.15
CA PHE A 6 -0.06 -9.50 -61.94
C PHE A 6 -1.02 -9.18 -60.78
N LEU A 7 -1.09 -10.15 -59.87
CA LEU A 7 -1.13 -10.03 -58.41
C LEU A 7 -2.18 -9.13 -57.75
N THR A 8 -3.27 -9.79 -57.36
CA THR A 8 -3.96 -9.64 -56.06
C THR A 8 -2.99 -9.74 -54.87
N ALA A 9 -3.08 -8.81 -53.90
CA ALA A 9 -3.00 -9.04 -52.45
C ALA A 9 -2.73 -7.71 -51.70
N LEU A 10 -3.79 -6.94 -51.44
CA LEU A 10 -3.72 -5.84 -50.48
C LEU A 10 -3.90 -6.43 -49.07
N LEU A 11 -2.79 -6.54 -48.35
CA LEU A 11 -2.71 -6.90 -46.93
C LEU A 11 -3.46 -5.87 -46.07
N ILE A 12 -4.64 -6.22 -45.56
CA ILE A 12 -5.27 -5.52 -44.44
C ILE A 12 -5.02 -6.34 -43.17
N VAL A 13 -3.91 -6.03 -42.50
CA VAL A 13 -3.59 -6.56 -41.17
C VAL A 13 -4.38 -5.75 -40.15
N LEU A 14 -5.60 -6.21 -39.83
CA LEU A 14 -6.39 -5.72 -38.71
C LEU A 14 -5.71 -6.14 -37.40
N SER A 15 -4.89 -5.26 -36.88
CA SER A 15 -4.11 -5.44 -35.66
C SER A 15 -4.94 -5.04 -34.44
N ILE A 16 -5.34 -6.07 -33.68
CA ILE A 16 -5.29 -6.19 -32.21
C ILE A 16 -5.83 -4.99 -31.40
N SER A 17 -6.95 -5.20 -30.73
CA SER A 17 -7.24 -4.52 -29.46
C SER A 17 -7.68 -5.55 -28.42
N VAL A 18 -6.69 -6.28 -27.89
CA VAL A 18 -6.84 -7.01 -26.63
C VAL A 18 -6.56 -6.02 -25.50
N PHE A 19 -7.60 -5.31 -25.07
CA PHE A 19 -7.74 -4.80 -23.70
C PHE A 19 -8.57 -5.86 -22.95
N ALA A 20 -8.27 -6.32 -21.74
CA ALA A 20 -7.62 -5.68 -20.63
C ALA A 20 -6.76 -6.69 -19.86
N GLY A 21 -5.57 -6.26 -19.45
CA GLY A 21 -4.73 -7.01 -18.54
C GLY A 21 -5.37 -7.09 -17.15
N ASN A 22 -6.00 -8.22 -16.84
CA ASN A 22 -6.08 -8.72 -15.47
C ASN A 22 -4.74 -9.37 -15.13
N THR A 23 -3.69 -8.56 -14.93
CA THR A 23 -2.47 -9.09 -14.33
C THR A 23 -2.72 -9.22 -12.83
N PRO A 24 -2.77 -10.44 -12.26
CA PRO A 24 -2.74 -10.58 -10.81
C PRO A 24 -1.44 -9.91 -10.32
N ALA A 25 -1.57 -9.02 -9.34
CA ALA A 25 -0.42 -8.37 -8.70
C ALA A 25 0.63 -9.44 -8.36
N LYS A 26 1.86 -9.24 -8.83
CA LYS A 26 2.99 -10.15 -8.54
C LYS A 26 3.03 -10.40 -7.05
N LYS A 27 2.87 -11.66 -6.65
CA LYS A 27 3.08 -12.12 -5.28
C LYS A 27 4.58 -12.36 -5.12
N ASP A 28 5.30 -11.28 -4.87
CA ASP A 28 6.67 -11.31 -4.40
C ASP A 28 6.75 -12.07 -3.07
N GLY A 29 7.72 -12.99 -2.96
CA GLY A 29 7.86 -13.96 -1.87
C GLY A 29 8.25 -13.37 -0.51
N THR A 30 7.96 -12.10 -0.26
CA THR A 30 8.14 -11.45 1.04
C THR A 30 6.89 -11.65 1.90
N THR A 31 7.04 -12.35 3.02
CA THR A 31 5.99 -12.49 4.03
C THR A 31 5.78 -11.16 4.76
N GLY A 32 4.54 -10.68 4.84
CA GLY A 32 4.17 -9.49 5.63
C GLY A 32 3.80 -8.25 4.80
N ILE A 33 3.68 -7.11 5.49
CA ILE A 33 3.38 -5.80 4.91
C ILE A 33 4.59 -5.28 4.14
N GLN A 34 4.36 -4.82 2.92
CA GLN A 34 5.33 -4.11 2.11
C GLN A 34 5.18 -2.60 2.30
N PHE A 35 6.16 -2.01 2.96
CA PHE A 35 6.22 -0.56 3.13
C PHE A 35 6.76 0.09 1.86
N PHE A 36 6.00 1.06 1.36
CA PHE A 36 6.39 1.93 0.28
C PHE A 36 7.61 2.77 0.69
N ASN A 37 8.63 2.76 -0.16
CA ASN A 37 9.82 3.58 0.01
C ASN A 37 9.70 4.83 -0.85
N GLY A 38 9.40 5.95 -0.22
CA GLY A 38 9.20 7.25 -0.84
C GLY A 38 8.57 8.22 0.16
N THR A 39 8.26 9.41 -0.31
CA THR A 39 7.64 10.46 0.53
C THR A 39 6.17 10.16 0.80
N PHE A 40 5.61 10.78 1.84
CA PHE A 40 4.19 10.69 2.17
C PHE A 40 3.31 11.19 1.01
N LYS A 41 3.75 12.26 0.33
CA LYS A 41 3.05 12.79 -0.86
C LYS A 41 3.03 11.78 -1.99
N GLU A 42 4.13 11.08 -2.24
CA GLU A 42 4.19 10.02 -3.25
C GLU A 42 3.34 8.82 -2.87
N ALA A 43 3.26 8.48 -1.58
CA ALA A 43 2.37 7.43 -1.10
C ALA A 43 0.90 7.76 -1.39
N LEU A 44 0.46 8.99 -1.15
CA LEU A 44 -0.88 9.47 -1.50
C LEU A 44 -1.13 9.43 -3.02
N ALA A 45 -0.16 9.87 -3.82
CA ALA A 45 -0.25 9.84 -5.28
C ALA A 45 -0.37 8.40 -5.81
N LYS A 46 0.44 7.47 -5.26
CA LYS A 46 0.38 6.04 -5.58
C LYS A 46 -0.97 5.44 -5.18
N ALA A 47 -1.46 5.77 -3.99
CA ALA A 47 -2.75 5.30 -3.49
C ALA A 47 -3.88 5.75 -4.41
N LYS A 48 -3.87 7.02 -4.85
CA LYS A 48 -4.83 7.53 -5.83
C LYS A 48 -4.75 6.80 -7.17
N LYS A 49 -3.55 6.55 -7.68
CA LYS A 49 -3.32 5.85 -8.95
C LYS A 49 -3.77 4.38 -8.91
N GLU A 50 -3.55 3.70 -7.78
CA GLU A 50 -3.87 2.28 -7.60
C GLU A 50 -5.27 2.05 -7.02
N ASN A 51 -6.05 3.10 -6.78
CA ASN A 51 -7.34 3.05 -6.09
C ASN A 51 -7.23 2.30 -4.74
N LYS A 52 -6.20 2.65 -3.97
CA LYS A 52 -5.91 2.12 -2.63
C LYS A 52 -6.05 3.22 -1.59
N MET A 53 -6.18 2.79 -0.34
CA MET A 53 -6.04 3.66 0.83
C MET A 53 -4.57 3.80 1.22
N VAL A 54 -4.28 4.62 2.23
CA VAL A 54 -2.94 4.72 2.85
C VAL A 54 -3.01 4.24 4.29
N MET A 55 -2.07 3.39 4.69
CA MET A 55 -1.81 3.10 6.09
C MET A 55 -0.47 3.74 6.46
N MET A 56 -0.48 4.69 7.40
CA MET A 56 0.72 5.34 7.90
C MET A 56 1.06 4.83 9.29
N ASP A 57 2.20 4.16 9.42
CA ASP A 57 2.80 3.76 10.68
C ASP A 57 3.66 4.89 11.24
N CYS A 58 3.18 5.55 12.30
CA CYS A 58 3.85 6.66 12.94
C CYS A 58 4.72 6.14 14.07
N TYR A 59 6.03 6.32 13.96
CA TYR A 59 7.00 5.78 14.91
C TYR A 59 8.13 6.76 15.19
N THR A 60 8.97 6.39 16.16
CA THR A 60 10.29 7.00 16.41
C THR A 60 11.34 5.90 16.55
N THR A 61 12.62 6.23 16.33
CA THR A 61 13.72 5.25 16.33
C THR A 61 13.97 4.62 17.71
N TRP A 62 13.65 5.32 18.79
CA TRP A 62 13.81 4.87 20.17
C TRP A 62 12.58 4.14 20.72
N CYS A 63 11.43 4.15 20.00
CA CYS A 63 10.20 3.49 20.42
C CYS A 63 10.33 1.96 20.43
N GLY A 64 10.43 1.35 21.62
CA GLY A 64 10.47 -0.09 21.82
C GLY A 64 9.26 -0.84 21.23
N PRO A 65 8.02 -0.44 21.58
CA PRO A 65 6.81 -1.09 21.04
C PRO A 65 6.70 -1.02 19.51
N CYS A 66 7.18 0.04 18.87
CA CYS A 66 7.21 0.17 17.41
C CYS A 66 8.11 -0.90 16.76
N LYS A 67 9.27 -1.18 17.38
CA LYS A 67 10.18 -2.24 16.91
C LYS A 67 9.54 -3.62 17.02
N VAL A 68 8.78 -3.87 18.09
CA VAL A 68 8.03 -5.11 18.29
C VAL A 68 6.96 -5.27 17.21
N LEU A 69 6.19 -4.21 16.96
CA LEU A 69 5.16 -4.19 15.92
C LEU A 69 5.74 -4.59 14.55
N LYS A 70 6.86 -3.99 14.16
CA LYS A 70 7.55 -4.30 12.90
C LYS A 70 8.05 -5.74 12.82
N LYS A 71 8.59 -6.28 13.92
CA LYS A 71 9.22 -7.62 13.95
C LYS A 71 8.24 -8.77 14.11
N GLN A 72 7.10 -8.55 14.75
CA GLN A 72 6.20 -9.63 15.16
C GLN A 72 4.80 -9.54 14.56
N VAL A 73 4.35 -8.34 14.18
CA VAL A 73 2.99 -8.12 13.69
C VAL A 73 2.97 -7.85 12.20
N PHE A 74 3.80 -6.92 11.71
CA PHE A 74 3.85 -6.59 10.28
C PHE A 74 4.44 -7.68 9.40
N VAL A 75 5.04 -8.72 9.99
CA VAL A 75 5.51 -9.92 9.29
C VAL A 75 4.40 -10.96 9.09
N ASP A 76 3.21 -10.77 9.69
CA ASP A 76 2.10 -11.71 9.54
C ASP A 76 1.63 -11.77 8.09
N LYS A 77 1.50 -12.99 7.56
CA LYS A 77 1.19 -13.21 6.15
C LYS A 77 -0.23 -12.77 5.79
N ALA A 78 -1.21 -13.07 6.62
CA ALA A 78 -2.61 -12.76 6.32
C ALA A 78 -2.86 -11.25 6.37
N LEU A 79 -2.24 -10.57 7.34
CA LEU A 79 -2.20 -9.13 7.41
C LEU A 79 -1.51 -8.53 6.18
N GLY A 80 -0.29 -9.00 5.86
CA GLY A 80 0.47 -8.57 4.70
C GLY A 80 -0.31 -8.69 3.38
N ASP A 81 -0.84 -9.87 3.10
CA ASP A 81 -1.63 -10.16 1.89
C ASP A 81 -2.79 -9.15 1.73
N TYR A 82 -3.51 -8.84 2.81
CA TYR A 82 -4.62 -7.88 2.75
C TYR A 82 -4.14 -6.43 2.60
N MET A 83 -3.15 -6.04 3.39
CA MET A 83 -2.63 -4.66 3.39
C MET A 83 -2.01 -4.31 2.03
N ASN A 84 -1.19 -5.18 1.46
CA ASN A 84 -0.52 -4.92 0.18
C ASN A 84 -1.53 -4.81 -0.99
N ALA A 85 -2.66 -5.52 -0.88
CA ALA A 85 -3.74 -5.47 -1.87
C ALA A 85 -4.61 -4.21 -1.78
N LYS A 86 -4.80 -3.64 -0.57
CA LYS A 86 -5.79 -2.58 -0.31
C LYS A 86 -5.20 -1.24 0.10
N TYR A 87 -3.95 -1.23 0.53
CA TYR A 87 -3.28 -0.07 1.10
C TYR A 87 -1.91 0.14 0.45
N VAL A 88 -1.54 1.41 0.32
CA VAL A 88 -0.14 1.82 0.26
C VAL A 88 0.30 2.04 1.70
N CYS A 89 1.17 1.17 2.21
CA CYS A 89 1.65 1.25 3.58
C CYS A 89 2.92 2.11 3.62
N VAL A 90 3.00 3.11 4.48
CA VAL A 90 4.16 3.99 4.65
C VAL A 90 4.55 4.04 6.12
N ALA A 91 5.84 3.99 6.40
CA ALA A 91 6.38 4.14 7.75
C ALA A 91 6.97 5.53 7.87
N MET A 92 6.54 6.29 8.87
CA MET A 92 6.93 7.67 9.08
C MET A 92 7.64 7.83 10.43
N ASP A 93 8.92 8.15 10.38
CA ASP A 93 9.69 8.52 11.57
C ASP A 93 9.39 9.99 11.90
N TYR A 94 8.58 10.23 12.93
CA TYR A 94 8.08 11.57 13.25
C TYR A 94 9.17 12.55 13.72
N GLU A 95 10.39 12.09 14.01
CA GLU A 95 11.50 12.94 14.47
C GLU A 95 12.51 13.26 13.37
N ASN A 96 12.47 12.56 12.23
CA ASN A 96 13.49 12.67 11.19
C ASN A 96 12.90 12.87 9.79
N GLY A 97 13.70 13.40 8.87
CA GLY A 97 13.28 13.61 7.49
C GLY A 97 12.06 14.54 7.38
N GLU A 98 11.04 14.13 6.62
CA GLU A 98 9.78 14.88 6.50
C GLU A 98 8.81 14.65 7.69
N GLY A 99 9.15 13.72 8.59
CA GLY A 99 8.31 13.31 9.70
C GLY A 99 7.82 14.45 10.59
N PRO A 100 8.66 15.41 11.02
CA PRO A 100 8.21 16.53 11.85
C PRO A 100 7.12 17.37 11.18
N ALA A 101 7.19 17.57 9.86
CA ALA A 101 6.16 18.29 9.12
C ALA A 101 4.87 17.47 8.99
N VAL A 102 4.99 16.15 8.77
CA VAL A 102 3.84 15.24 8.75
C VAL A 102 3.18 15.16 10.14
N ALA A 103 3.97 15.16 11.22
CA ALA A 103 3.50 15.11 12.60
C ALA A 103 2.66 16.34 12.98
N GLN A 104 2.99 17.52 12.44
CA GLN A 104 2.17 18.72 12.61
C GLN A 104 0.79 18.58 11.94
N GLN A 105 0.71 17.86 10.81
CA GLN A 105 -0.54 17.63 10.09
C GLN A 105 -1.36 16.48 10.69
N TYR A 106 -0.68 15.46 11.22
CA TYR A 106 -1.27 14.25 11.78
C TYR A 106 -0.74 14.01 13.20
N PRO A 107 -1.19 14.80 14.19
CA PRO A 107 -0.68 14.75 15.56
C PRO A 107 -1.11 13.47 16.28
N VAL A 108 -0.18 12.86 17.00
CA VAL A 108 -0.39 11.61 17.75
C VAL A 108 -0.21 11.84 19.25
N ASP A 109 -1.00 11.16 20.06
CA ASP A 109 -0.89 11.21 21.52
C ASP A 109 0.19 10.24 22.07
N GLY A 110 0.71 9.36 21.22
CA GLY A 110 1.75 8.40 21.59
C GLY A 110 2.12 7.44 20.45
N TYR A 111 3.18 6.66 20.68
CA TYR A 111 3.72 5.72 19.70
C TYR A 111 3.57 4.25 20.15
N PRO A 112 3.36 3.31 19.23
CA PRO A 112 3.04 3.52 17.81
C PRO A 112 1.60 4.01 17.63
N THR A 113 1.36 4.74 16.54
CA THR A 113 0.02 5.08 16.07
C THR A 113 -0.11 4.74 14.59
N LEU A 114 -1.18 4.05 14.22
CA LEU A 114 -1.51 3.75 12.82
C LEU A 114 -2.66 4.63 12.35
N TYR A 115 -2.44 5.40 11.28
CA TYR A 115 -3.50 6.07 10.56
C TYR A 115 -3.93 5.26 9.35
N PHE A 116 -5.25 5.19 9.15
CA PHE A 116 -5.89 4.70 7.93
C PHE A 116 -6.53 5.90 7.24
N LEU A 117 -5.96 6.27 6.10
CA LEU A 117 -6.32 7.45 5.32
C LEU A 117 -6.92 7.03 3.98
N ASP A 118 -7.82 7.83 3.42
CA ASP A 118 -8.12 7.71 1.99
C ASP A 118 -6.98 8.28 1.13
N ALA A 119 -7.07 8.11 -0.19
CA ALA A 119 -6.07 8.58 -1.14
C ALA A 119 -5.92 10.12 -1.19
N SER A 120 -6.81 10.88 -0.54
CA SER A 120 -6.68 12.35 -0.40
C SER A 120 -5.94 12.76 0.88
N GLY A 121 -5.60 11.80 1.75
CA GLY A 121 -4.98 12.06 3.05
C GLY A 121 -6.00 12.26 4.18
N LYS A 122 -7.31 12.13 3.91
CA LYS A 122 -8.31 12.29 4.96
C LYS A 122 -8.29 11.09 5.90
N VAL A 123 -8.17 11.34 7.20
CA VAL A 123 -8.24 10.31 8.24
C VAL A 123 -9.61 9.65 8.26
N LYS A 124 -9.63 8.33 8.06
CA LYS A 124 -10.84 7.49 8.27
C LYS A 124 -10.81 6.86 9.65
N LYS A 125 -9.63 6.44 10.10
CA LYS A 125 -9.46 5.82 11.41
C LYS A 125 -8.04 5.97 11.92
N THR A 126 -7.93 6.09 13.24
CA THR A 126 -6.67 6.01 13.99
C THR A 126 -6.73 4.81 14.93
N MET A 127 -5.60 4.14 15.07
CA MET A 127 -5.35 3.11 16.07
C MET A 127 -4.10 3.53 16.86
N SER A 128 -4.34 4.13 18.02
CA SER A 128 -3.29 4.56 18.94
C SER A 128 -3.00 3.45 19.93
N GLY A 129 -1.72 3.09 20.07
CA GLY A 129 -1.33 1.92 20.84
C GLY A 129 -1.73 0.63 20.13
N VAL A 130 -0.77 -0.27 19.95
CA VAL A 130 -1.08 -1.64 19.57
C VAL A 130 -1.01 -2.47 20.85
N PRO A 131 -2.02 -3.31 21.14
CA PRO A 131 -1.91 -4.24 22.26
C PRO A 131 -0.56 -4.96 22.16
N GLN A 132 0.15 -5.02 23.29
CA GLN A 132 1.42 -5.74 23.48
C GLN A 132 1.40 -7.06 22.71
N PRO A 133 2.55 -7.56 22.21
CA PRO A 133 2.62 -8.69 21.29
C PRO A 133 2.09 -9.96 21.95
N THR A 134 0.78 -10.07 21.86
CA THR A 134 -0.04 -11.21 22.17
C THR A 134 -0.62 -11.63 20.83
N SER A 135 -1.00 -12.90 20.74
CA SER A 135 -1.43 -13.61 19.54
C SER A 135 -2.62 -13.03 18.75
N GLY A 136 -3.04 -11.78 19.00
CA GLY A 136 -4.17 -11.11 18.34
C GLY A 136 -3.87 -9.76 17.67
N ALA A 137 -2.69 -9.17 17.81
CA ALA A 137 -2.41 -7.83 17.29
C ALA A 137 -2.58 -7.73 15.76
N ALA A 138 -2.07 -8.71 15.01
CA ALA A 138 -2.23 -8.76 13.55
C ALA A 138 -3.72 -8.90 13.16
N GLY A 139 -4.47 -9.73 13.89
CA GLY A 139 -5.91 -9.90 13.68
C GLY A 139 -6.72 -8.63 13.97
N ALA A 140 -6.34 -7.87 14.99
CA ALA A 140 -6.97 -6.60 15.33
C ALA A 140 -6.74 -5.54 14.23
N ILE A 141 -5.50 -5.40 13.76
CA ILE A 141 -5.16 -4.51 12.65
C ILE A 141 -5.90 -4.94 11.39
N LEU A 142 -5.92 -6.24 11.07
CA LEU A 142 -6.61 -6.78 9.90
C LEU A 142 -8.12 -6.54 9.96
N THR A 143 -8.73 -6.72 11.12
CA THR A 143 -10.17 -6.46 11.33
C THR A 143 -10.50 -5.00 11.12
N LEU A 144 -9.67 -4.10 11.65
CA LEU A 144 -9.81 -2.67 11.45
C LEU A 144 -9.63 -2.30 9.97
N ALA A 145 -8.56 -2.78 9.34
CA ALA A 145 -8.26 -2.55 7.94
C ALA A 145 -9.39 -3.02 7.03
N LYS A 146 -10.04 -4.15 7.34
CA LYS A 146 -11.22 -4.64 6.59
C LYS A 146 -12.44 -3.77 6.74
N LYS A 147 -12.66 -3.20 7.93
CA LYS A 147 -13.80 -2.33 8.21
C LYS A 147 -13.71 -1.01 7.43
N TYR A 148 -12.51 -0.45 7.31
CA TYR A 148 -12.29 0.87 6.73
C TYR A 148 -11.73 0.85 5.30
N GLY A 149 -11.21 -0.28 4.82
CA GLY A 149 -10.56 -0.48 3.51
C GLY A 149 -11.50 -0.58 2.31
N LYS A 150 -12.59 0.20 2.32
CA LYS A 150 -13.61 0.21 1.26
C LYS A 150 -13.35 1.30 0.23
#